data_AF-A0A3B8IHL4-F1
#
_entry.id   AF-A0A3B8IHL4-F1
#
_cell.length_a   1.000
_cell.length_b   1.000
_cell.length_c   1.000
_cell.angle_alpha   90.00
_cell.angle_beta   90.00
_cell.angle_gamma   90.00
#
_symmetry.space_group_name_H-M   'P 1'
#
loop_
_entity.id
_entity.type
_entity.pdbx_description
1 polymer ?
#
loop_
_entity_poly.entity_id
_entity_poly.type
_entity_poly.pdbx_seq_one_letter_code
_entity_poly.pdbx_strand_id
1 'polypeptide(L)'
;MRNRDLLIGLFDQAYTVLERWAEGKESDPDTLKVVVTTPRKALQEAAKIPKENQDYLLRDLRALRQEKEGQLLAQLASSPVGSLLAKLSFAIQEIHYLWKSDLDTCPCELKHQLGLPLDYGKPTLWLVQELRSHDVETDTYLCTTCERTWVYDRSPHITPHWYEQKEI
;
A
#
# COMPACT_ATOMS: atom_id res chain seq x y z
N MET A 1 -8.89 -19.18 15.08
CA MET A 1 -8.40 -18.29 16.17
C MET A 1 -6.88 -18.17 16.21
N ARG A 2 -6.09 -19.25 16.30
CA ARG A 2 -4.61 -19.19 16.43
C ARG A 2 -3.87 -18.30 15.39
N ASN A 3 -4.27 -18.33 14.12
CA ASN A 3 -3.66 -17.48 13.08
C ASN A 3 -4.08 -16.01 13.17
N ARG A 4 -5.28 -15.71 13.68
CA ARG A 4 -5.76 -14.34 13.89
C ARG A 4 -4.95 -13.65 14.98
N ASP A 5 -4.80 -14.31 16.13
CA ASP A 5 -4.10 -13.74 17.29
C ASP A 5 -2.61 -13.54 16.98
N LEU A 6 -2.01 -14.45 16.19
CA LEU A 6 -0.65 -14.31 15.66
C LEU A 6 -0.51 -13.07 14.75
N LEU A 7 -1.45 -12.83 13.84
CA LEU A 7 -1.40 -11.68 12.92
C LEU A 7 -1.59 -10.35 13.65
N ILE A 8 -2.53 -10.30 14.60
CA ILE A 8 -2.73 -9.12 15.44
C ILE A 8 -1.46 -8.84 16.26
N GLY A 9 -0.87 -9.86 16.87
CA GLY A 9 0.39 -9.72 17.63
C GLY A 9 1.56 -9.23 16.78
N LEU A 10 1.68 -9.68 15.53
CA LEU A 10 2.70 -9.20 14.60
C LEU A 10 2.54 -7.71 14.26
N PHE A 11 1.30 -7.25 14.09
CA PHE A 11 1.01 -5.84 13.85
C PHE A 11 1.25 -4.97 15.06
N ASP A 12 0.83 -5.42 16.24
CA ASP A 12 1.05 -4.68 17.48
C ASP A 12 2.55 -4.53 17.76
N GLN A 13 3.32 -5.61 17.62
CA GLN A 13 4.78 -5.57 17.73
C GLN A 13 5.41 -4.62 16.70
N ALA A 14 4.91 -4.60 15.46
CA ALA A 14 5.38 -3.68 14.44
C ALA A 14 5.13 -2.21 14.82
N TYR A 15 3.94 -1.88 15.33
CA TYR A 15 3.64 -0.55 15.82
C TYR A 15 4.50 -0.17 17.04
N THR A 16 4.72 -1.07 17.99
CA THR A 16 5.60 -0.82 19.15
C THR A 16 7.04 -0.52 18.73
N VAL A 17 7.58 -1.19 17.71
CA VAL A 17 8.92 -0.86 17.21
C VAL A 17 8.95 0.51 16.55
N LEU A 18 7.91 0.87 15.78
CA LEU A 18 7.79 2.21 15.20
C LEU A 18 7.68 3.30 16.28
N GLU A 19 6.94 3.05 17.37
CA GLU A 19 6.89 3.92 18.56
C GLU A 19 8.28 4.11 19.16
N ARG A 20 9.01 3.01 19.40
CA ARG A 20 10.37 3.09 19.95
C ARG A 20 11.34 3.83 19.05
N TRP A 21 11.22 3.68 17.73
CA TRP A 21 12.06 4.41 16.77
C TRP A 21 11.71 5.89 16.73
N ALA A 22 10.41 6.24 16.78
CA ALA A 22 9.95 7.63 16.91
C ALA A 22 10.48 8.30 18.17
N GLU A 23 10.57 7.55 19.28
CA GLU A 23 11.15 7.99 20.55
C GLU A 23 12.70 7.99 20.58
N GLY A 24 13.36 7.56 19.50
CA GLY A 24 14.83 7.42 19.43
C GLY A 24 15.40 6.30 20.32
N LYS A 25 14.55 5.39 20.80
CA LYS A 25 14.91 4.22 21.63
C LYS A 25 15.19 2.96 20.80
N GLU A 26 15.03 3.05 19.49
CA GLU A 26 15.44 2.06 18.49
C GLU A 26 16.13 2.81 17.35
N SER A 27 17.23 2.27 16.84
CA SER A 27 18.03 2.91 15.79
C SER A 27 18.55 1.93 14.75
N ASP A 28 18.32 0.63 14.93
CA ASP A 28 18.73 -0.39 13.97
C ASP A 28 17.82 -0.38 12.71
N PRO A 29 18.36 -0.02 11.53
CA PRO A 29 17.59 0.00 10.30
C PRO A 29 17.15 -1.41 9.83
N ASP A 30 17.86 -2.47 10.21
CA ASP A 30 17.48 -3.84 9.85
C ASP A 30 16.24 -4.29 10.62
N THR A 31 16.15 -3.93 11.91
CA THR A 31 14.95 -4.11 12.74
C THR A 31 13.72 -3.43 12.12
N LEU A 32 13.87 -2.20 11.62
CA LEU A 32 12.82 -1.48 10.90
C LEU A 32 12.35 -2.19 9.61
N LYS A 33 13.30 -2.71 8.83
CA LYS A 33 13.02 -3.42 7.58
C LYS A 33 12.24 -4.71 7.85
N VAL A 34 12.61 -5.46 8.88
CA VAL A 34 11.91 -6.68 9.30
C VAL A 34 10.49 -6.35 9.75
N VAL A 35 10.32 -5.25 10.50
CA VAL A 35 9.02 -4.79 11.03
C VAL A 35 8.02 -4.40 9.95
N VAL A 36 8.47 -3.84 8.82
CA VAL A 36 7.57 -3.51 7.70
C VAL A 36 7.31 -4.73 6.80
N THR A 37 8.30 -5.61 6.62
CA THR A 37 8.19 -6.74 5.68
C THR A 37 7.51 -7.98 6.26
N THR A 38 7.62 -8.22 7.57
CA THR A 38 7.08 -9.41 8.24
C THR A 38 5.55 -9.41 8.30
N PRO A 39 4.88 -8.31 8.69
CA PRO A 39 3.43 -8.23 8.64
C PRO A 39 2.93 -8.48 7.21
N ARG A 40 3.53 -7.83 6.21
CA ARG A 40 3.14 -8.04 4.80
C ARG A 40 3.18 -9.50 4.37
N LYS A 41 4.25 -10.24 4.69
CA LYS A 41 4.35 -11.67 4.38
C LYS A 41 3.32 -12.51 5.14
N ALA A 42 3.14 -12.23 6.43
CA ALA A 42 2.16 -12.94 7.25
C ALA A 42 0.73 -12.74 6.72
N LEU A 43 0.46 -11.56 6.16
CA LEU A 43 -0.83 -11.22 5.57
C LEU A 43 -1.07 -11.84 4.19
N GLN A 44 -0.02 -12.02 3.39
CA GLN A 44 -0.10 -12.81 2.15
C GLN A 44 -0.45 -14.27 2.46
N GLU A 45 0.12 -14.85 3.51
CA GLU A 45 -0.28 -16.18 4.00
C GLU A 45 -1.70 -16.18 4.60
N ALA A 46 -2.13 -15.04 5.16
CA ALA A 46 -3.47 -14.84 5.68
C ALA A 46 -4.56 -14.80 4.59
N ALA A 47 -4.21 -14.64 3.31
CA ALA A 47 -5.14 -14.78 2.18
C ALA A 47 -5.78 -16.18 2.10
N LYS A 48 -5.23 -17.17 2.81
CA LYS A 48 -5.76 -18.53 2.94
C LYS A 48 -6.75 -18.69 4.12
N ILE A 49 -7.00 -17.63 4.90
CA ILE A 49 -7.97 -17.64 6.01
C ILE A 49 -9.39 -17.71 5.43
N PRO A 50 -10.30 -18.53 5.98
CA PRO A 50 -11.70 -18.58 5.54
C PRO A 50 -12.39 -17.20 5.61
N LYS A 51 -13.23 -16.86 4.63
CA LYS A 51 -13.90 -15.53 4.48
C LYS A 51 -14.61 -15.07 5.76
N GLU A 52 -15.27 -15.99 6.47
CA GLU A 52 -15.93 -15.73 7.76
C GLU A 52 -14.98 -15.23 8.87
N ASN A 53 -13.69 -15.56 8.81
CA ASN A 53 -12.67 -15.12 9.76
C ASN A 53 -11.90 -13.88 9.28
N GLN A 54 -11.99 -13.54 7.99
CA GLN A 54 -11.35 -12.37 7.38
C GLN A 54 -11.98 -11.06 7.89
N ASP A 55 -13.32 -11.01 8.00
CA ASP A 55 -14.04 -9.82 8.47
C ASP A 55 -13.69 -9.46 9.92
N TYR A 56 -13.65 -10.46 10.80
CA TYR A 56 -13.26 -10.25 12.20
C TYR A 56 -11.81 -9.77 12.30
N LEU A 57 -10.89 -10.38 11.56
CA LEU A 57 -9.48 -9.99 11.55
C LEU A 57 -9.29 -8.56 11.00
N LEU A 58 -10.02 -8.18 9.94
CA LEU A 58 -10.00 -6.81 9.42
C LEU A 58 -10.49 -5.78 10.41
N ARG A 59 -11.59 -6.09 11.10
CA ARG A 59 -12.14 -5.21 12.13
C ARG A 59 -11.10 -4.98 13.23
N ASP A 60 -10.44 -6.04 13.68
CA ASP A 60 -9.46 -5.95 14.76
C ASP A 60 -8.16 -5.24 14.31
N LEU A 61 -7.68 -5.50 13.09
CA LEU A 61 -6.53 -4.78 12.52
C LEU A 61 -6.81 -3.28 12.30
N ARG A 62 -8.05 -2.92 11.93
CA ARG A 62 -8.47 -1.52 11.82
C ARG A 62 -8.55 -0.82 13.17
N ALA A 63 -9.09 -1.50 14.18
CA ALA A 63 -9.13 -0.99 15.54
C ALA A 63 -7.70 -0.72 16.05
N LEU A 64 -6.80 -1.69 15.85
CA LEU A 64 -5.39 -1.55 16.20
C LEU A 64 -4.73 -0.40 15.45
N ARG A 65 -4.98 -0.26 14.13
CA ARG A 65 -4.50 0.87 13.33
C ARG A 65 -4.99 2.21 13.90
N GLN A 66 -6.28 2.33 14.19
CA GLN A 66 -6.85 3.58 14.69
C GLN A 66 -6.27 3.97 16.05
N GLU A 67 -6.04 2.99 16.93
CA GLU A 67 -5.42 3.18 18.24
C GLU A 67 -3.95 3.64 18.10
N LYS A 68 -3.16 2.95 17.26
CA LYS A 68 -1.70 3.13 17.16
C LYS A 68 -1.29 4.26 16.22
N GLU A 69 -1.91 4.34 15.05
CA GLU A 69 -1.56 5.33 14.02
C GLU A 69 -1.92 6.75 14.45
N GLY A 70 -3.02 6.94 15.19
CA GLY A 70 -3.39 8.25 15.74
C GLY A 70 -2.37 8.80 16.74
N GLN A 71 -1.75 7.92 17.54
CA GLN A 71 -0.69 8.28 18.50
C GLN A 71 0.64 8.58 17.80
N LEU A 72 0.97 7.80 16.77
CA LEU A 72 2.20 7.92 15.98
C LEU A 72 2.17 9.13 15.02
N LEU A 73 1.04 9.41 14.36
CA LEU A 73 0.88 10.54 13.43
C LEU A 73 1.17 11.89 14.11
N ALA A 74 0.77 12.04 15.37
CA ALA A 74 1.05 13.25 16.16
C ALA A 74 2.56 13.47 16.41
N GLN A 75 3.38 12.42 16.36
CA GLN A 75 4.82 12.46 16.63
C GLN A 75 5.69 12.54 15.36
N LEU A 76 5.13 12.33 14.17
CA LEU A 76 5.91 11.88 13.00
C LEU A 76 5.87 12.75 11.74
N ALA A 77 5.33 13.96 11.80
CA ALA A 77 5.22 14.87 10.64
C ALA A 77 6.57 15.26 9.97
N SER A 78 7.72 14.88 10.56
CA SER A 78 9.05 15.37 10.14
C SER A 78 10.13 14.28 10.03
N SER A 79 9.82 12.98 10.07
CA SER A 79 10.85 11.92 10.19
C SER A 79 10.68 10.75 9.20
N PRO A 80 11.76 9.97 8.91
CA PRO A 80 11.72 8.76 8.07
C PRO A 80 10.68 7.72 8.51
N VAL A 81 10.25 7.76 9.78
CA VAL A 81 9.20 6.89 10.32
C VAL A 81 7.84 7.18 9.67
N GLY A 82 7.56 8.40 9.24
CA GLY A 82 6.29 8.72 8.57
C GLY A 82 6.08 7.88 7.31
N SER A 83 7.15 7.66 6.52
CA SER A 83 7.11 6.76 5.35
C SER A 83 6.92 5.29 5.73
N LEU A 84 7.46 4.87 6.88
CA LEU A 84 7.37 3.49 7.38
C LEU A 84 5.99 3.20 8.00
N LEU A 85 5.43 4.15 8.74
CA LEU A 85 4.07 4.13 9.24
C LEU A 85 3.07 4.05 8.09
N ALA A 86 3.26 4.89 7.05
CA ALA A 86 2.43 4.85 5.84
C ALA A 86 2.48 3.47 5.16
N LYS A 87 3.66 2.83 5.09
CA LYS A 87 3.80 1.47 4.54
C LYS A 87 3.09 0.42 5.40
N LEU A 88 3.12 0.54 6.72
CA LEU A 88 2.46 -0.41 7.62
C LEU A 88 0.92 -0.29 7.54
N SER A 89 0.41 0.94 7.56
CA SER A 89 -1.01 1.23 7.37
C SER A 89 -1.52 0.83 5.99
N PHE A 90 -0.68 0.97 4.98
CA PHE A 90 -0.96 0.49 3.64
C PHE A 90 -1.06 -1.03 3.58
N ALA A 91 -0.20 -1.78 4.29
CA ALA A 91 -0.31 -3.23 4.34
C ALA A 91 -1.68 -3.70 4.89
N ILE A 92 -2.23 -3.01 5.90
CA ILE A 92 -3.57 -3.29 6.45
C ILE A 92 -4.68 -2.98 5.41
N GLN A 93 -4.53 -1.88 4.65
CA GLN A 93 -5.47 -1.53 3.59
C GLN A 93 -5.41 -2.48 2.39
N GLU A 94 -4.21 -2.93 1.98
CA GLU A 94 -4.03 -3.94 0.93
C GLU A 94 -4.87 -5.19 1.22
N ILE A 95 -4.98 -5.60 2.48
CA ILE A 95 -5.74 -6.82 2.85
C ILE A 95 -7.22 -6.57 2.92
N HIS A 96 -7.62 -5.41 3.45
CA HIS A 96 -9.02 -5.03 3.40
C HIS A 96 -9.53 -5.12 1.97
N TYR A 97 -8.70 -4.69 1.04
CA TYR A 97 -8.99 -4.77 -0.37
C TYR A 97 -8.90 -6.20 -0.92
N LEU A 98 -7.81 -6.93 -0.69
CA LEU A 98 -7.66 -8.34 -1.12
C LEU A 98 -8.77 -9.27 -0.63
N TRP A 99 -9.44 -8.93 0.49
CA TRP A 99 -10.54 -9.73 1.05
C TRP A 99 -11.93 -9.19 0.71
N LYS A 100 -12.10 -7.88 0.46
CA LYS A 100 -13.35 -7.32 -0.05
C LYS A 100 -13.53 -7.51 -1.55
N SER A 101 -12.44 -7.46 -2.30
CA SER A 101 -12.48 -7.84 -3.69
C SER A 101 -12.64 -9.36 -3.71
N ASP A 102 -13.83 -9.85 -4.06
CA ASP A 102 -13.84 -11.00 -4.98
C ASP A 102 -12.77 -10.67 -6.04
N LEU A 103 -11.83 -11.60 -6.28
CA LEU A 103 -10.50 -11.47 -6.91
C LEU A 103 -10.38 -10.68 -8.25
N ASP A 104 -11.44 -9.99 -8.68
CA ASP A 104 -11.62 -9.24 -9.92
C ASP A 104 -11.15 -7.78 -9.88
N THR A 105 -10.79 -7.22 -8.72
CA THR A 105 -10.36 -5.80 -8.71
C THR A 105 -8.88 -5.66 -9.06
N CYS A 106 -8.63 -4.94 -10.16
CA CYS A 106 -7.32 -4.87 -10.80
C CYS A 106 -6.25 -4.25 -9.87
N PRO A 107 -5.05 -4.85 -9.75
CA PRO A 107 -3.95 -4.28 -8.95
C PRO A 107 -3.55 -2.85 -9.33
N CYS A 108 -3.68 -2.49 -10.61
CA CYS A 108 -3.41 -1.13 -11.10
C CYS A 108 -4.49 -0.14 -10.61
N GLU A 109 -5.76 -0.53 -10.69
CA GLU A 109 -6.88 0.27 -10.19
C GLU A 109 -6.79 0.49 -8.68
N LEU A 110 -6.42 -0.55 -7.93
CA LEU A 110 -6.17 -0.47 -6.49
C LEU A 110 -5.12 0.58 -6.16
N LYS A 111 -3.95 0.49 -6.79
CA LYS A 111 -2.86 1.45 -6.54
C LYS A 111 -3.28 2.88 -6.85
N HIS A 112 -4.01 3.08 -7.94
CA HIS A 112 -4.53 4.39 -8.31
C HIS A 112 -5.52 4.95 -7.27
N GLN A 113 -6.52 4.15 -6.85
CA GLN A 113 -7.49 4.56 -5.82
C GLN A 113 -6.83 4.90 -4.48
N LEU A 114 -5.70 4.26 -4.18
CA LEU A 114 -4.92 4.51 -2.97
C LEU A 114 -3.88 5.63 -3.12
N GLY A 115 -3.88 6.34 -4.26
CA GLY A 115 -2.94 7.43 -4.53
C GLY A 115 -1.48 6.97 -4.63
N LEU A 116 -1.25 5.69 -4.87
CA LEU A 116 0.09 5.15 -5.04
C LEU A 116 0.58 5.27 -6.47
N PRO A 117 1.89 5.51 -6.66
CA PRO A 117 2.48 5.45 -7.99
C PRO A 117 2.33 4.03 -8.56
N LEU A 118 1.94 3.97 -9.82
CA LEU A 118 1.99 2.75 -10.60
C LEU A 118 3.47 2.42 -10.91
N ASP A 119 3.89 1.19 -10.60
CA ASP A 119 5.27 0.74 -10.79
C ASP A 119 5.51 0.52 -12.29
N TYR A 120 6.08 1.51 -12.98
CA TYR A 120 6.48 1.39 -14.38
C TYR A 120 7.67 0.41 -14.52
N GLY A 121 7.70 -0.37 -15.60
CA GLY A 121 8.76 -1.36 -15.86
C GLY A 121 8.62 -2.72 -15.16
N LYS A 122 7.49 -2.96 -14.47
CA LYS A 122 7.11 -4.29 -13.96
C LYS A 122 6.24 -5.03 -14.98
N PRO A 123 6.18 -6.39 -14.95
CA PRO A 123 5.38 -7.18 -15.89
C PRO A 123 3.88 -6.83 -15.90
N THR A 124 3.40 -6.15 -14.86
CA THR A 124 2.01 -5.73 -14.68
C THR A 124 1.61 -4.53 -15.56
N LEU A 125 2.55 -3.67 -15.97
CA LEU A 125 2.27 -2.46 -16.77
C LEU A 125 3.21 -2.37 -17.95
N TRP A 126 2.64 -2.38 -19.15
CA TRP A 126 3.37 -2.33 -20.41
C TRP A 126 3.20 -0.97 -21.06
N LEU A 127 4.31 -0.31 -21.38
CA LEU A 127 4.28 0.96 -22.10
C LEU A 127 3.79 0.72 -23.53
N VAL A 128 2.70 1.39 -23.90
CA VAL A 128 2.07 1.30 -25.23
C VAL A 128 2.50 2.45 -26.11
N GLN A 129 2.55 3.66 -25.54
CA GLN A 129 2.84 4.87 -26.29
C GLN A 129 3.54 5.90 -25.41
N GLU A 130 4.57 6.54 -25.97
CA GLU A 130 5.14 7.77 -25.43
C GLU A 130 4.75 8.93 -26.35
N LEU A 131 4.15 9.97 -25.78
CA LEU A 131 3.93 11.24 -26.46
C LEU A 131 4.86 12.29 -25.85
N ARG A 132 5.65 12.94 -26.71
CA ARG A 132 6.57 14.01 -26.32
C ARG A 132 6.40 15.18 -27.29
N SER A 133 6.00 16.33 -26.78
CA SER A 133 5.99 17.61 -27.48
C SER A 133 6.42 18.71 -26.49
N HIS A 134 6.51 19.97 -26.95
CA HIS A 134 6.84 21.08 -26.05
C HIS A 134 5.83 21.28 -24.93
N ASP A 135 4.54 20.99 -25.18
CA ASP A 135 3.46 21.26 -24.24
C ASP A 135 2.87 19.99 -23.62
N VAL A 136 3.16 18.81 -24.17
CA VAL A 136 2.58 17.53 -23.74
C VAL A 136 3.66 16.49 -23.55
N GLU A 137 3.75 15.96 -22.34
CA GLU A 137 4.55 14.78 -22.01
C GLU A 137 3.68 13.74 -21.32
N THR A 138 3.26 12.71 -22.07
CA THR A 138 2.43 11.62 -21.53
C THR A 138 3.01 10.26 -21.87
N ASP A 139 2.87 9.33 -20.93
CA ASP A 139 3.18 7.91 -21.10
C ASP A 139 1.91 7.09 -20.94
N THR A 140 1.56 6.31 -21.95
CA THR A 140 0.37 5.45 -21.94
C THR A 140 0.79 4.02 -21.66
N TYR A 141 0.23 3.42 -20.61
CA TYR A 141 0.53 2.07 -20.14
C TYR A 141 -0.72 1.18 -20.17
N LEU A 142 -0.58 -0.05 -20.63
CA LEU A 142 -1.59 -1.10 -20.51
C LEU A 142 -1.31 -1.95 -19.28
N CYS A 143 -2.30 -2.07 -18.39
CA CYS A 143 -2.24 -3.00 -17.28
C CYS A 143 -2.56 -4.42 -17.78
N THR A 144 -1.57 -5.30 -17.85
CA THR A 144 -1.73 -6.65 -18.42
C THR A 144 -2.65 -7.56 -17.62
N THR A 145 -2.92 -7.21 -16.36
CA THR A 145 -3.80 -7.99 -15.47
C THR A 145 -5.28 -7.69 -15.69
N CYS A 146 -5.63 -6.48 -16.14
CA CYS A 146 -7.03 -6.07 -16.29
C CYS A 146 -7.34 -5.38 -17.61
N GLU A 147 -6.37 -5.35 -18.53
CA GLU A 147 -6.49 -4.79 -19.87
C GLU A 147 -6.95 -3.32 -19.91
N ARG A 148 -6.74 -2.59 -18.81
CA ARG A 148 -7.05 -1.17 -18.70
C ARG A 148 -5.86 -0.30 -19.04
N THR A 149 -6.13 0.83 -19.68
CA THR A 149 -5.13 1.81 -20.10
C THR A 149 -5.00 2.94 -19.08
N TRP A 150 -3.77 3.21 -18.67
CA TRP A 150 -3.40 4.23 -17.70
C TRP A 150 -2.47 5.23 -18.34
N VAL A 151 -2.69 6.52 -18.09
CA VAL A 151 -1.83 7.60 -18.56
C VAL A 151 -1.11 8.22 -17.38
N TYR A 152 0.20 8.39 -17.54
CA TYR A 152 1.02 9.21 -16.66
C TYR A 152 1.33 10.51 -17.38
N ASP A 153 0.72 11.59 -16.90
CA ASP A 153 0.93 12.94 -17.45
C ASP A 153 1.97 13.66 -16.60
N ARG A 154 3.04 14.08 -17.25
CA ARG A 154 4.18 14.78 -16.67
C ARG A 154 4.48 16.07 -17.44
N SER A 155 3.48 16.60 -18.15
CA SER A 155 3.58 17.86 -18.89
C SER A 155 4.03 18.97 -17.95
N PRO A 156 4.92 19.89 -18.39
CA PRO A 156 5.60 20.84 -17.50
C PRO A 156 4.66 21.85 -16.83
N HIS A 157 3.42 21.97 -17.29
CA HIS A 157 2.43 22.93 -16.80
C HIS A 157 1.48 22.37 -15.74
N ILE A 158 1.57 21.08 -15.42
CA ILE A 158 0.71 20.43 -14.44
C ILE A 158 1.52 19.60 -13.44
N THR A 159 0.94 19.35 -12.27
CA THR A 159 1.51 18.41 -11.31
C THR A 159 1.43 16.99 -11.90
N PRO A 160 2.53 16.22 -11.92
CA PRO A 160 2.50 14.87 -12.48
C PRO A 160 1.49 13.97 -11.79
N HIS A 161 0.67 13.25 -12.56
CA HIS A 161 -0.36 12.39 -11.99
C HIS A 161 -0.75 11.25 -12.93
N TRP A 162 -1.43 10.25 -12.35
CA TRP A 162 -1.96 9.10 -13.06
C TRP A 162 -3.47 9.26 -13.25
N TYR A 163 -3.99 8.84 -14.41
CA TYR A 163 -5.42 8.69 -14.64
C TYR A 163 -5.72 7.52 -15.59
N GLU A 164 -6.92 6.94 -15.49
CA GLU A 164 -7.40 5.91 -16.40
C GLU A 164 -7.89 6.56 -17.70
N GLN A 165 -7.38 6.10 -18.85
CA GLN A 165 -7.88 6.53 -20.15
C GLN A 165 -9.12 5.70 -20.48
N LYS A 166 -10.28 6.34 -20.39
CA LYS A 166 -11.55 5.77 -20.86
C LYS A 166 -11.65 6.06 -22.37
N GLU A 167 -12.10 5.07 -23.15
CA GLU A 167 -12.35 5.26 -24.58
C GLU A 167 -13.24 6.51 -24.80
N ILE A 168 -12.88 7.31 -25.81
CA ILE A 168 -13.61 8.52 -26.22
C ILE A 168 -14.76 8.12 -27.15
#